data_AF-A0A4Y2IGC1-F1
#
_entry.id   AF-A0A4Y2IGC1-F1
#
_cell.length_a   1.000
_cell.length_b   1.000
_cell.length_c   1.000
_cell.angle_alpha   90.00
_cell.angle_beta   90.00
_cell.angle_gamma   90.00
#
_symmetry.space_group_name_H-M   'P 1'
#
loop_
_entity.id
_entity.type
_entity.pdbx_description
1 polymer ?
#
loop_
_entity_poly.entity_id
_entity_poly.type
_entity_poly.pdbx_seq_one_letter_code
_entity_poly.pdbx_strand_id
1 'polypeptide(L)'
;DSSNHKLSALPSVTTESLSSSSSCNDNSDVILSQSSSNALEVDKNNTRIKLDKQLCLFCCTKPANCSIIHGKIGCTICCFTCGQKLYAENKRCPVCRRTIERIVYLYHL
;
A
#
# COMPACT_ATOMS: atom_id res chain seq x y z
N ASP A 1 29.62 64.10 -20.33
CA ASP A 1 30.19 63.13 -21.28
C ASP A 1 29.86 61.72 -20.83
N SER A 2 28.93 60.98 -21.48
CA SER A 2 29.02 60.42 -22.85
C SER A 2 30.26 59.52 -22.96
N SER A 3 30.19 58.19 -23.17
CA SER A 3 29.33 57.46 -24.10
C SER A 3 29.22 55.96 -23.78
N ASN A 4 28.08 55.41 -24.21
CA ASN A 4 27.64 54.00 -24.24
C ASN A 4 28.34 53.14 -25.31
N HIS A 5 28.34 51.81 -25.09
CA HIS A 5 28.01 50.75 -26.08
C HIS A 5 27.89 49.42 -25.28
N LYS A 6 26.72 48.85 -24.97
CA LYS A 6 25.61 48.28 -25.76
C LYS A 6 25.98 47.01 -26.55
N LEU A 7 25.54 45.85 -26.05
CA LEU A 7 25.12 44.61 -26.76
C LEU A 7 24.33 43.79 -25.69
N SER A 8 22.99 43.77 -25.62
CA SER A 8 21.94 43.24 -26.51
C SER A 8 21.38 41.87 -26.04
N ALA A 9 20.21 41.95 -25.40
CA ALA A 9 19.01 41.10 -25.48
C ALA A 9 19.06 39.56 -25.25
N LEU A 10 18.20 39.14 -24.32
CA LEU A 10 17.61 37.80 -24.14
C LEU A 10 16.76 37.38 -25.37
N PRO A 11 16.40 36.10 -25.47
CA PRO A 11 14.97 35.83 -25.28
C PRO A 11 14.69 34.73 -24.27
N SER A 12 13.69 35.02 -23.44
CA SER A 12 12.87 34.07 -22.71
C SER A 12 12.29 33.02 -23.67
N VAL A 13 12.43 31.73 -23.35
CA VAL A 13 11.44 30.74 -23.82
C VAL A 13 10.23 30.88 -22.90
N THR A 14 9.22 31.53 -23.47
CA THR A 14 7.85 31.55 -22.99
C THR A 14 7.10 30.34 -23.52
N THR A 15 6.14 29.90 -22.69
CA THR A 15 4.79 29.42 -23.05
C THR A 15 4.70 28.05 -23.75
N GLU A 16 3.66 27.24 -23.63
CA GLU A 16 2.29 27.39 -23.13
C GLU A 16 1.79 25.96 -22.80
N SER A 17 1.27 25.67 -21.60
CA SER A 17 -0.14 25.79 -21.18
C SER A 17 -1.07 24.66 -21.67
N LEU A 18 -1.86 24.14 -20.71
CA LEU A 18 -3.23 23.59 -20.83
C LEU A 18 -3.38 22.20 -21.49
N SER A 19 -3.59 21.13 -20.72
CA SER A 19 -4.85 20.67 -20.09
C SER A 19 -5.65 19.69 -20.97
N SER A 20 -6.06 18.58 -20.35
CA SER A 20 -7.18 17.69 -20.74
C SER A 20 -6.88 16.79 -21.94
N SER A 21 -7.22 15.50 -22.02
CA SER A 21 -8.15 14.64 -21.29
C SER A 21 -7.92 13.18 -21.74
N SER A 22 -8.18 12.25 -20.83
CA SER A 22 -8.78 10.92 -21.04
C SER A 22 -8.33 10.05 -22.22
N SER A 23 -7.73 8.90 -21.91
CA SER A 23 -8.14 7.60 -22.48
C SER A 23 -7.68 6.48 -21.55
N CYS A 24 -8.61 6.00 -20.74
CA CYS A 24 -8.62 4.65 -20.24
C CYS A 24 -8.48 3.70 -21.44
N ASN A 25 -7.61 2.69 -21.36
CA ASN A 25 -7.85 1.44 -22.05
C ASN A 25 -7.24 0.27 -21.28
N ASP A 26 -8.08 -0.76 -21.30
CA ASP A 26 -8.18 -1.96 -20.52
C ASP A 26 -7.12 -3.02 -20.83
N ASN A 27 -7.16 -4.08 -20.01
CA ASN A 27 -6.58 -5.41 -20.23
C ASN A 27 -5.10 -5.61 -19.90
N SER A 28 -4.84 -5.85 -18.62
CA SER A 28 -4.19 -7.12 -18.30
C SER A 28 -4.91 -7.74 -17.12
N ASP A 29 -5.55 -8.88 -17.35
CA ASP A 29 -5.97 -9.80 -16.30
C ASP A 29 -4.71 -10.21 -15.52
N VAL A 30 -4.34 -9.41 -14.54
CA VAL A 30 -3.39 -9.87 -13.53
C VAL A 30 -4.21 -10.77 -12.63
N ILE A 31 -4.30 -12.04 -13.04
CA ILE A 31 -4.61 -13.12 -12.11
C ILE A 31 -3.59 -12.95 -10.98
N LEU A 32 -4.05 -12.37 -9.88
CA LEU A 32 -3.33 -12.36 -8.63
C LEU A 32 -3.26 -13.81 -8.21
N SER A 33 -2.24 -14.50 -8.71
CA SER A 33 -1.80 -15.79 -8.24
C SER A 33 -1.34 -15.58 -6.81
N GLN A 34 -2.31 -15.55 -5.90
CA GLN A 34 -2.12 -15.97 -4.53
C GLN A 34 -1.68 -17.42 -4.63
N SER A 35 -0.40 -17.66 -4.84
CA SER A 35 0.24 -18.91 -4.46
C SER A 35 0.32 -18.95 -2.94
N SER A 36 -0.86 -18.99 -2.32
CA SER A 36 -1.07 -19.50 -1.00
C SER A 36 -0.66 -20.95 -1.08
N SER A 37 0.53 -21.28 -0.57
CA SER A 37 0.92 -22.66 -0.30
C SER A 37 0.02 -23.20 0.81
N ASN A 38 -1.25 -23.43 0.49
CA ASN A 38 -2.19 -24.19 1.29
C ASN A 38 -1.87 -25.66 1.01
N ALA A 39 -1.11 -26.29 1.91
CA ALA A 39 -1.16 -27.74 2.01
C ALA A 39 -2.59 -28.10 2.48
N LEU A 40 -3.47 -28.38 1.52
CA LEU A 40 -4.80 -28.91 1.80
C LEU A 40 -4.66 -30.40 2.08
N GLU A 41 -4.56 -30.79 3.35
CA GLU A 41 -4.84 -32.17 3.74
C GLU A 41 -6.36 -32.33 3.83
N VAL A 42 -6.93 -32.93 2.77
CA VAL A 42 -8.37 -33.14 2.63
C VAL A 42 -8.79 -34.44 3.33
N ASP A 43 -9.07 -34.36 4.62
CA ASP A 43 -9.83 -35.42 5.33
C ASP A 43 -11.33 -35.17 5.17
N LYS A 44 -12.00 -36.08 4.46
CA LYS A 44 -13.34 -35.90 3.87
C LYS A 44 -14.53 -35.84 4.84
N ASN A 45 -14.35 -35.94 6.16
CA ASN A 45 -15.49 -36.34 7.02
C ASN A 45 -15.87 -35.38 8.17
N ASN A 46 -15.19 -34.24 8.38
CA ASN A 46 -15.67 -33.20 9.31
C ASN A 46 -14.94 -31.85 9.10
N THR A 47 -15.23 -31.14 8.02
CA THR A 47 -14.57 -29.87 7.69
C THR A 47 -15.10 -28.72 8.54
N ARG A 48 -14.74 -28.69 9.83
CA ARG A 48 -14.45 -27.39 10.45
C ARG A 48 -13.22 -26.87 9.73
N ILE A 49 -13.41 -25.97 8.76
CA ILE A 49 -12.32 -25.16 8.22
C ILE A 49 -11.75 -24.42 9.43
N LYS A 50 -10.68 -24.95 10.02
CA LYS A 50 -9.91 -24.22 11.02
C LYS A 50 -9.30 -23.10 10.22
N LEU A 51 -9.85 -21.89 10.39
CA LEU A 51 -9.34 -20.70 9.73
C LEU A 51 -7.99 -20.44 10.39
N ASP A 52 -6.95 -21.10 9.86
CA ASP A 52 -5.62 -21.00 10.39
C ASP A 52 -5.25 -19.52 10.41
N LYS A 53 -4.88 -19.05 11.61
CA LYS A 53 -4.59 -17.65 11.83
C LYS A 53 -3.45 -17.29 10.88
N GLN A 54 -3.78 -16.50 9.85
CA GLN A 54 -2.82 -16.03 8.86
C GLN A 54 -1.59 -15.48 9.57
N LEU A 55 -0.39 -15.86 9.14
CA LEU A 55 0.84 -15.38 9.77
C LEU A 55 1.14 -13.96 9.31
N CYS A 56 1.86 -13.22 10.16
CA CYS A 56 2.37 -11.91 9.83
C CYS A 56 3.31 -11.98 8.62
N LEU A 57 3.03 -11.20 7.57
CA LEU A 57 3.85 -11.19 6.35
C LEU A 57 5.26 -10.60 6.55
N PHE A 58 5.50 -9.87 7.65
CA PHE A 58 6.80 -9.26 7.92
C PHE A 58 7.75 -10.17 8.68
N CYS A 59 7.23 -10.89 9.68
CA CYS A 59 8.07 -11.68 10.57
C CYS A 59 7.83 -13.18 10.43
N CYS A 60 6.74 -13.60 9.77
CA CYS A 60 6.36 -14.99 9.54
C CYS A 60 6.33 -15.90 10.79
N THR A 61 6.32 -15.31 11.99
CA THR A 61 6.44 -16.04 13.27
C THR A 61 5.24 -15.85 14.19
N LYS A 62 4.46 -14.79 14.00
CA LYS A 62 3.33 -14.41 14.85
C LYS A 62 2.06 -14.31 14.02
N PRO A 63 0.88 -14.56 14.58
CA PRO A 63 -0.38 -14.40 13.87
C PRO A 63 -0.59 -12.95 13.43
N ALA A 64 -1.25 -12.75 12.30
CA ALA A 64 -1.67 -11.46 11.76
C ALA A 64 -2.86 -10.91 12.56
N ASN A 65 -2.58 -10.46 13.77
CA ASN A 65 -3.56 -9.93 14.72
C ASN A 65 -3.54 -8.40 14.82
N CYS A 66 -3.04 -7.70 13.80
CA CYS A 66 -3.04 -6.24 13.72
C CYS A 66 -3.88 -5.75 12.55
N SER A 67 -4.88 -4.91 12.84
CA SER A 67 -5.57 -4.15 11.81
C SER A 67 -4.95 -2.76 11.68
N ILE A 68 -4.45 -2.43 10.48
CA ILE A 68 -3.92 -1.11 10.12
C ILE A 68 -5.08 -0.26 9.62
N ILE A 69 -5.48 0.77 10.36
CA ILE A 69 -6.68 1.56 10.08
C ILE A 69 -6.33 2.82 9.27
N HIS A 70 -7.12 3.06 8.22
CA HIS A 70 -7.10 4.29 7.43
C HIS A 70 -8.53 4.61 6.97
N GLY A 71 -9.13 5.65 7.54
CA GLY A 71 -10.53 6.00 7.41
C GLY A 71 -11.45 4.95 8.05
N LYS A 72 -12.41 4.45 7.27
CA LYS A 72 -13.44 3.48 7.72
C LYS A 72 -13.07 2.02 7.49
N ILE A 73 -11.87 1.75 6.96
CA ILE A 73 -11.42 0.40 6.58
C ILE A 73 -10.08 0.09 7.23
N GLY A 74 -9.71 -1.19 7.29
CA GLY A 74 -8.40 -1.62 7.75
C GLY A 74 -7.87 -2.83 7.01
N CYS A 75 -6.54 -2.94 6.93
CA CYS A 75 -5.83 -4.08 6.36
C CYS A 75 -5.18 -4.92 7.47
N THR A 76 -5.42 -6.23 7.44
CA THR A 76 -4.85 -7.18 8.41
C THR A 76 -3.84 -8.07 7.71
N ILE A 77 -2.56 -7.68 7.77
CA ILE A 77 -1.46 -8.40 7.11
C ILE A 77 -0.28 -8.70 8.04
N CYS A 78 -0.33 -8.22 9.29
CA CYS A 78 0.80 -8.28 10.20
C CYS A 78 0.39 -8.52 11.63
N CYS A 79 1.35 -8.95 12.45
CA CYS A 79 1.18 -9.03 13.89
C CYS A 79 1.27 -7.64 14.52
N PHE A 80 0.71 -7.49 15.71
CA PHE A 80 0.65 -6.20 16.39
C PHE A 80 2.03 -5.57 16.66
N THR A 81 3.05 -6.38 16.92
CA THR A 81 4.42 -5.85 17.12
C THR A 81 5.02 -5.30 15.82
N CYS A 82 4.72 -5.89 14.66
CA CYS A 82 5.18 -5.33 13.39
C CYS A 82 4.36 -4.10 13.00
N GLY A 83 3.04 -4.12 13.25
CA GLY A 83 2.18 -2.96 13.05
C GLY A 83 2.59 -1.74 13.88
N GLN A 84 3.00 -1.94 15.14
CA GLN A 84 3.55 -0.87 15.98
C GLN A 84 4.78 -0.20 15.36
N LYS A 85 5.70 -0.97 14.78
CA LYS A 85 6.87 -0.42 14.08
C LYS A 85 6.46 0.42 12.88
N LEU A 86 5.54 -0.09 12.05
CA LEU A 86 5.01 0.66 10.90
C LEU A 86 4.38 2.00 11.31
N TYR A 87 3.59 1.98 12.40
CA TYR A 87 2.95 3.18 12.92
C TYR A 87 3.95 4.17 13.52
N ALA A 88 4.89 3.70 14.36
CA ALA A 88 5.90 4.54 14.99
C ALA A 88 6.85 5.21 13.99
N GLU A 89 7.18 4.51 12.91
CA GLU A 89 8.02 5.04 11.82
C GLU A 89 7.23 5.90 10.80
N ASN A 90 5.95 6.18 11.05
CA ASN A 90 5.06 6.92 10.13
C ASN A 90 5.05 6.36 8.70
N LYS A 91 5.18 5.03 8.55
CA LYS A 91 5.13 4.37 7.24
C LYS A 91 3.71 4.39 6.68
N ARG A 92 3.60 4.28 5.35
CA ARG A 92 2.31 4.07 4.68
C ARG A 92 1.84 2.62 4.84
N CYS A 93 0.53 2.41 4.76
CA CYS A 93 -0.06 1.08 4.73
C CYS A 93 0.61 0.23 3.61
N PRO A 94 1.17 -0.95 3.92
CA PRO A 94 1.89 -1.75 2.94
C PRO A 94 1.01 -2.27 1.79
N VAL A 95 -0.30 -2.39 2.02
CA VAL A 95 -1.26 -2.90 1.03
C VAL A 95 -1.74 -1.78 0.10
N CYS A 96 -2.28 -0.70 0.66
CA CYS A 96 -2.99 0.32 -0.10
C CYS A 96 -2.27 1.68 -0.18
N ARG A 97 -1.09 1.79 0.46
CA ARG A 97 -0.23 3.00 0.52
C ARG A 97 -0.88 4.24 1.15
N ARG A 98 -2.05 4.10 1.80
CA ARG A 98 -2.69 5.18 2.57
C ARG A 98 -1.94 5.46 3.87
N THR A 99 -2.08 6.67 4.41
CA THR A 99 -1.53 7.03 5.73
C THR A 99 -2.17 6.16 6.81
N ILE A 100 -1.36 5.66 7.75
CA ILE A 100 -1.87 4.88 8.88
C ILE A 100 -2.36 5.86 9.95
N GLU A 101 -3.65 5.85 10.27
CA GLU A 101 -4.23 6.72 11.29
C GLU A 101 -4.05 6.14 12.69
N ARG A 102 -4.27 4.83 12.82
CA ARG A 102 -4.08 4.05 14.05
C ARG A 102 -3.95 2.56 13.73
N ILE A 103 -3.55 1.79 14.72
CA ILE A 103 -3.52 0.32 14.66
C ILE A 103 -4.36 -0.27 15.80
N VAL A 104 -4.95 -1.44 15.56
CA VAL A 104 -5.82 -2.12 16.54
C VAL A 104 -5.38 -3.58 16.68
N TYR A 105 -5.27 -4.04 17.92
CA TYR A 105 -5.06 -5.46 18.22
C TYR A 105 -6.37 -6.23 18.04
N LEU A 106 -6.36 -7.30 17.25
CA LEU A 106 -7.52 -8.16 17.03
C LEU A 106 -7.47 -9.36 17.98
N TYR A 107 -8.47 -9.45 18.86
CA TYR A 107 -8.68 -10.62 19.71
C TYR A 107 -9.72 -11.54 19.06
N HIS A 108 -9.37 -12.83 18.92
CA HIS A 108 -10.31 -13.86 18.48
C HIS A 108 -10.81 -14.59 19.72
N LEU A 109 -12.11 -14.49 19.99
CA LEU A 109 -12.81 -15.19 21.07
C LEU A 109 -13.09 -16.65 20.71
#